data_AF-T1BCM2-F1
#
_entry.id   AF-T1BCM2-F1
#
_cell.length_a   1.000
_cell.length_b   1.000
_cell.length_c   1.000
_cell.angle_alpha   90.00
_cell.angle_beta   90.00
_cell.angle_gamma   90.00
#
_symmetry.space_group_name_H-M   'P 1'
#
loop_
_entity.id
_entity.type
_entity.pdbx_description
1 polymer ?
#
loop_
_entity_poly.entity_id
_entity_poly.type
_entity_poly.pdbx_seq_one_letter_code
_entity_poly.pdbx_strand_id
1 'polypeptide(L)'
;MSMSSNRLTLAGFLKFMDLSRDKVVGRLENRIKVQKLVYFGKKLGLPLNYDFDLYIYGPYSSKLSDDYYNMSENEWTTGKLNIPDLMKPALSYLKERDALFL
;
A
#
# COMPACT_ATOMS: atom_id res chain seq x y z
N MET A 1 17.84 12.42 6.02
CA MET A 1 16.57 12.86 5.42
C MET A 1 15.43 12.35 6.30
N SER A 2 14.56 13.24 6.78
CA SER A 2 13.36 12.81 7.53
C SER A 2 12.41 12.11 6.56
N MET A 3 11.93 10.93 6.94
CA MET A 3 11.03 10.11 6.13
C MET A 3 9.68 10.84 5.97
N SER A 4 9.14 10.92 4.76
CA SER A 4 7.86 11.61 4.56
C SER A 4 6.75 10.87 5.31
N SER A 5 5.82 11.61 5.92
CA SER A 5 4.68 11.02 6.64
C SER A 5 3.91 10.00 5.78
N ASN A 6 3.81 10.26 4.47
CA ASN A 6 3.11 9.38 3.52
C ASN A 6 3.84 8.05 3.30
N ARG A 7 5.17 8.05 3.20
CA ARG A 7 5.97 6.82 3.10
C ARG A 7 5.88 5.98 4.37
N LEU A 8 5.84 6.63 5.54
CA LEU A 8 5.69 5.94 6.83
C LEU A 8 4.36 5.21 6.90
N THR A 9 3.28 5.90 6.51
CA THR A 9 1.93 5.34 6.43
C THR A 9 1.84 4.21 5.41
N LEU A 10 2.42 4.40 4.21
CA LEU A 10 2.46 3.36 3.18
C LEU A 10 3.18 2.10 3.69
N ALA A 11 4.38 2.24 4.23
CA ALA A 11 5.17 1.14 4.76
C ALA A 11 4.40 0.38 5.86
N GLY A 12 3.77 1.12 6.78
CA GLY A 12 2.92 0.52 7.82
C GLY A 12 1.73 -0.26 7.24
N PHE A 13 1.08 0.29 6.21
CA PHE A 13 -0.03 -0.36 5.52
C PHE A 13 0.39 -1.62 4.79
N LEU A 14 1.49 -1.58 4.01
CA LEU A 14 1.97 -2.73 3.27
C LEU A 14 2.43 -3.85 4.20
N LYS A 15 3.06 -3.51 5.33
CA LYS A 15 3.36 -4.48 6.40
C LYS A 15 2.10 -5.11 6.98
N PHE A 16 1.08 -4.32 7.29
CA PHE A 16 -0.21 -4.84 7.76
C PHE A 16 -0.80 -5.85 6.77
N MET A 17 -0.60 -5.63 5.46
CA MET A 17 -1.04 -6.51 4.37
C MET A 17 -0.10 -7.70 4.06
N ASP A 18 0.89 -7.97 4.91
CA ASP A 18 1.92 -9.04 4.73
C ASP A 18 2.78 -8.92 3.45
N LEU A 19 2.96 -7.69 2.97
CA LEU A 19 3.78 -7.37 1.81
C LEU A 19 5.13 -6.80 2.28
N SER A 20 6.21 -7.54 2.02
CA SER A 20 7.59 -7.04 2.15
C SER A 20 8.02 -6.32 0.89
N ARG A 21 9.05 -5.47 1.00
CA ARG A 21 9.62 -4.73 -0.13
C ARG A 21 10.03 -5.66 -1.27
N ASP A 22 10.79 -6.71 -0.97
CA ASP A 22 11.23 -7.68 -1.98
C ASP A 22 10.07 -8.37 -2.69
N LYS A 23 8.99 -8.72 -1.96
CA LYS A 23 7.78 -9.28 -2.59
C LYS A 23 7.17 -8.27 -3.56
N VAL A 24 7.03 -7.01 -3.14
CA VAL A 24 6.41 -5.96 -3.95
C VAL A 24 7.24 -5.66 -5.20
N VAL A 25 8.54 -5.40 -5.05
CA VAL A 25 9.43 -5.02 -6.17
C VAL A 25 9.66 -6.21 -7.11
N GLY A 26 9.75 -7.43 -6.58
CA GLY A 26 10.16 -8.60 -7.33
C GLY A 26 9.15 -9.17 -8.33
N ARG A 27 7.86 -8.82 -8.26
CA ARG A 27 6.82 -9.39 -9.14
C ARG A 27 5.77 -8.37 -9.59
N LEU A 28 5.36 -8.44 -10.86
CA LEU A 28 4.36 -7.53 -11.43
C LEU A 28 3.01 -7.65 -10.73
N GLU A 29 2.59 -8.87 -10.43
CA GLU A 29 1.33 -9.18 -9.76
C GLU A 29 1.27 -8.52 -8.38
N ASN A 30 2.39 -8.53 -7.64
CA ASN A 30 2.46 -7.86 -6.34
C ASN A 30 2.38 -6.34 -6.46
N ARG A 31 2.94 -5.74 -7.52
CA ARG A 31 2.80 -4.30 -7.78
C ARG A 31 1.37 -3.93 -8.12
N ILE A 32 0.68 -4.73 -8.94
CA ILE A 32 -0.75 -4.55 -9.24
C ILE A 32 -1.58 -4.67 -7.95
N LYS A 33 -1.30 -5.68 -7.13
CA LYS A 33 -1.92 -5.86 -5.80
C LYS A 33 -1.71 -4.63 -4.91
N VAL A 34 -0.50 -4.08 -4.83
CA VAL A 34 -0.21 -2.86 -4.06
C VAL A 34 -1.05 -1.67 -4.55
N GLN A 35 -1.13 -1.46 -5.86
CA GLN A 35 -1.91 -0.37 -6.44
C GLN A 35 -3.39 -0.45 -6.03
N LYS A 36 -4.00 -1.64 -6.15
CA LYS A 36 -5.40 -1.87 -5.75
C LYS A 36 -5.61 -1.73 -4.24
N LEU A 37 -4.76 -2.36 -3.42
CA LEU A 37 -4.88 -2.30 -1.96
C LEU A 37 -4.76 -0.88 -1.44
N VAL A 38 -3.82 -0.08 -1.94
CA VAL A 38 -3.64 1.31 -1.50
C VAL A 38 -4.81 2.16 -1.96
N TYR A 39 -5.32 1.95 -3.17
CA TYR A 39 -6.54 2.62 -3.66
C TYR A 39 -7.75 2.36 -2.76
N PHE A 40 -8.05 1.09 -2.45
CA PHE A 40 -9.17 0.74 -1.57
C PHE A 40 -8.94 1.18 -0.13
N GLY A 41 -7.71 1.07 0.38
CA GLY A 41 -7.33 1.60 1.70
C GLY A 41 -7.62 3.10 1.80
N LYS A 42 -7.26 3.89 0.77
CA LYS A 42 -7.61 5.31 0.67
C LYS A 42 -9.12 5.52 0.67
N LYS A 43 -9.88 4.76 -0.13
CA LYS A 43 -11.35 4.86 -0.19
C LYS A 43 -12.05 4.50 1.13
N LEU A 44 -11.45 3.62 1.93
CA LEU A 44 -11.92 3.30 3.28
C LEU A 44 -11.55 4.39 4.32
N GLY A 45 -10.78 5.41 3.94
CA GLY A 45 -10.46 6.56 4.80
C GLY A 45 -9.06 6.50 5.43
N LEU A 46 -8.19 5.57 5.03
CA LEU A 46 -6.80 5.59 5.49
C LEU A 46 -6.06 6.80 4.89
N PRO A 47 -5.09 7.40 5.60
CA PRO A 47 -4.35 8.58 5.15
C PRO A 47 -3.27 8.24 4.10
N LEU A 48 -3.64 7.47 3.08
CA LEU A 48 -2.81 7.07 1.94
C LEU A 48 -2.97 8.11 0.82
N ASN A 49 -2.11 9.12 0.83
CA ASN A 49 -2.24 10.32 0.00
C ASN A 49 -1.60 10.13 -1.39
N TYR A 50 -2.16 9.19 -2.16
CA TYR A 50 -1.78 8.93 -3.55
C TYR A 50 -2.94 9.24 -4.48
N ASP A 51 -2.65 9.91 -5.59
CA ASP A 51 -3.61 10.13 -6.67
C ASP A 51 -3.53 8.98 -7.67
N PHE A 52 -4.69 8.58 -8.17
CA PHE A 52 -4.86 7.40 -9.01
C PHE A 52 -5.62 7.77 -10.27
N ASP A 53 -5.10 7.28 -11.39
CA ASP A 53 -5.77 7.27 -12.68
C ASP A 53 -6.10 5.82 -13.07
N LEU A 54 -6.97 5.62 -14.06
CA LEU A 54 -7.24 4.29 -14.61
C LEU A 54 -6.17 3.90 -15.64
N TYR A 55 -5.62 2.71 -15.48
CA TYR A 55 -4.63 2.11 -16.39
C TYR A 55 -4.99 0.66 -16.70
N ILE A 56 -4.12 -0.02 -17.47
CA ILE A 56 -4.33 -1.37 -18.03
C ILE A 56 -4.87 -2.39 -17.00
N TYR A 57 -4.43 -2.31 -15.73
CA TYR A 57 -4.79 -3.25 -14.66
C TYR A 57 -5.66 -2.65 -13.55
N GLY A 58 -6.31 -1.49 -13.82
CA GLY A 58 -7.14 -0.77 -12.87
C GLY A 58 -6.48 0.51 -12.33
N PRO A 59 -6.77 0.92 -11.08
CA PRO A 59 -6.23 2.17 -10.54
C PRO A 59 -4.71 2.10 -10.45
N TYR A 60 -4.04 3.15 -10.89
CA TYR A 60 -2.60 3.26 -10.92
C TYR A 60 -2.14 4.64 -10.46
N SER A 61 -1.11 4.64 -9.62
CA SER A 61 -0.40 5.82 -9.16
C SER A 61 1.10 5.66 -9.43
N SER A 62 1.66 6.56 -10.25
CA SER A 62 3.10 6.64 -10.51
C SER A 62 3.86 6.98 -9.23
N LYS A 63 3.39 7.95 -8.47
CA LYS A 63 3.97 8.35 -7.18
C LYS A 63 4.00 7.22 -6.16
N LEU A 64 2.96 6.38 -6.10
CA LEU A 64 2.97 5.18 -5.27
C LEU A 64 4.08 4.21 -5.72
N SER A 65 4.24 4.06 -7.04
CA SER A 65 5.29 3.23 -7.61
C SER A 65 6.68 3.74 -7.23
N ASP A 66 6.92 5.03 -7.43
CA ASP A 66 8.18 5.65 -7.06
C ASP A 66 8.47 5.45 -5.57
N ASP A 67 7.47 5.57 -4.70
CA ASP A 67 7.64 5.38 -3.27
C ASP A 67 7.99 3.92 -2.93
N TYR A 68 7.27 2.90 -3.40
CA TYR A 68 7.61 1.51 -3.03
C TYR A 68 8.88 0.98 -3.73
N TYR A 69 9.30 1.55 -4.86
CA TYR A 69 10.57 1.19 -5.50
C TYR A 69 11.78 1.80 -4.79
N ASN A 70 11.67 3.06 -4.37
CA ASN A 70 12.79 3.83 -3.82
C ASN A 70 12.85 3.84 -2.29
N MET A 71 11.88 3.23 -1.62
CA MET A 71 11.92 3.04 -0.17
C MET A 71 13.00 2.03 0.22
N SER A 72 13.83 2.38 1.19
CA SER A 72 14.82 1.48 1.80
C SER A 72 14.16 0.45 2.73
N GLU A 73 14.87 -0.63 3.06
CA GLU A 73 14.34 -1.60 4.04
C GLU A 73 14.16 -1.02 5.44
N ASN A 74 15.03 -0.07 5.82
CA ASN A 74 14.86 0.64 7.08
C ASN A 74 13.57 1.48 7.09
N GLU A 75 13.26 2.19 6.00
CA GLU A 75 11.99 2.91 5.86
C GLU A 75 10.79 1.96 5.87
N TRP A 76 10.89 0.80 5.22
CA TRP A 76 9.83 -0.20 5.23
C TRP A 76 9.55 -0.73 6.64
N THR A 77 10.60 -1.16 7.34
CA THR A 77 10.51 -1.75 8.68
C THR A 77 10.06 -0.76 9.74
N THR A 78 10.47 0.51 9.63
CA THR A 78 10.05 1.61 10.53
C THR A 78 8.66 2.16 10.23
N GLY A 79 8.03 1.73 9.14
CA GLY A 79 6.66 2.08 8.76
C GLY A 79 5.64 1.87 9.88
N LYS A 80 4.71 2.84 10.00
CA LYS A 80 3.66 2.87 11.02
C LYS A 80 2.34 3.32 10.39
N LEU A 81 1.28 2.62 10.74
CA LEU A 81 -0.08 2.99 10.36
C LEU A 81 -0.95 2.96 11.61
N ASN A 82 -1.61 4.08 11.90
CA ASN A 82 -2.70 4.10 12.87
C ASN A 82 -3.98 3.66 12.16
N ILE A 83 -4.48 2.47 12.51
CA ILE A 83 -5.72 1.92 11.97
C ILE A 83 -6.81 2.10 13.02
N PRO A 84 -7.84 2.92 12.76
CA PRO A 84 -9.01 3.01 13.64
C PRO A 84 -9.65 1.63 13.83
N ASP A 85 -10.09 1.31 15.05
CA ASP A 85 -10.66 -0.01 15.37
C ASP A 85 -11.84 -0.40 14.47
N LEU A 86 -12.69 0.58 14.13
CA LEU A 86 -13.83 0.40 13.22
C LEU A 86 -13.41 -0.08 11.82
N MET A 87 -12.20 0.23 11.37
CA MET A 87 -11.70 -0.13 10.04
C MET A 87 -11.03 -1.51 10.02
N LYS A 88 -10.60 -2.03 11.17
CA LYS A 88 -9.87 -3.31 11.24
C LYS A 88 -10.62 -4.46 10.55
N PRO A 89 -11.94 -4.68 10.74
CA PRO A 89 -12.64 -5.76 10.07
C PRO A 89 -12.59 -5.66 8.54
N ALA A 90 -12.83 -4.46 8.00
CA ALA A 90 -12.81 -4.22 6.55
C ALA A 90 -11.41 -4.42 5.97
N LEU A 91 -10.36 -4.00 6.70
CA LEU A 91 -8.98 -4.18 6.26
C LEU A 91 -8.51 -5.63 6.38
N SER A 92 -8.94 -6.37 7.40
CA SER A 92 -8.68 -7.82 7.50
C SER A 92 -9.35 -8.57 6.34
N TYR A 93 -10.60 -8.22 6.02
CA TYR A 93 -11.29 -8.77 4.85
C TYR A 93 -10.53 -8.48 3.55
N LEU A 94 -10.05 -7.25 3.38
CA LEU A 94 -9.25 -6.85 2.21
C LEU A 94 -7.93 -7.63 2.12
N LYS A 95 -7.29 -7.88 3.27
CA LYS A 95 -6.03 -8.62 3.39
C LYS A 95 -6.17 -10.08 2.97
N GLU A 96 -7.28 -10.72 3.35
CA GLU A 96 -7.56 -12.14 3.07
C GLU A 96 -8.03 -12.38 1.63
N ARG A 97 -8.53 -11.35 0.95
CA ARG A 97 -8.93 -11.41 -0.46
C ARG A 97 -7.73 -11.44 -1.39
N ASP A 98 -7.87 -12.16 -2.51
CA ASP A 98 -6.93 -11.99 -3.61
C ASP A 98 -7.14 -10.63 -4.28
N ALA A 99 -6.21 -9.73 -3.98
CA ALA A 99 -6.24 -8.37 -4.46
C ALA A 99 -6.11 -8.25 -5.99
N LEU A 100 -5.65 -9.28 -6.70
CA LEU A 100 -5.68 -9.27 -8.16
C LEU A 100 -7.11 -9.22 -8.71
N PHE A 101 -8.08 -9.75 -7.96
CA PHE A 101 -9.49 -9.83 -8.35
C PHE A 101 -10.41 -8.87 -7.58
N LEU A 102 -9.83 -7.96 -6.79
CA LEU A 102 -10.54 -6.79 -6.26
C LEU A 102 -10.83 -5.76 -7.35
#